data_AF-A0A0L8GBQ2-F1
#
_entry.id   AF-A0A0L8GBQ2-F1
#
_cell.length_a   1.000
_cell.length_b   1.000
_cell.length_c   1.000
_cell.angle_alpha   90.00
_cell.angle_beta   90.00
_cell.angle_gamma   90.00
#
_symmetry.space_group_name_H-M   'P 1'
#
loop_
_entity.id
_entity.type
_entity.pdbx_description
1 polymer ?
#
loop_
_entity_poly.entity_id
_entity_poly.type
_entity_poly.pdbx_seq_one_letter_code
_entity_poly.pdbx_strand_id
1 'polypeptide(L)'
;LDETTDVATVTHLYVCLRYVHNNRLEDEFLFCETLNTKTTAREILNKVDKSFEVHDINWEYVIGVCTDGAPAMLGCCSGFQTLVKEKSPAAIAVNFIKTNALNSRLFAELCKESDCEFKTLLLHSQVRWLLRRKTIKRVFLLRKEIHNFLQDAKPDLHTKFSDVHFSICLAFLVAIFEPVNIVNLSLQRKDITMLHSHEKQTALKIKLELWHSKLDRKNFASYSQLNIFIDENELQVDDNIVEFMKQYVSIFGGEISFYFPDLHDFDKYCRFNRFPFVLCQLPAY
;
A
#
# COMPACT_ATOMS: atom_id res chain seq x y z
N LEU A 1 4.21 -14.90 3.54
CA LEU A 1 3.92 -15.97 4.49
C LEU A 1 3.05 -16.97 3.78
N ASP A 2 3.45 -18.23 3.80
CA ASP A 2 2.79 -19.31 3.09
C ASP A 2 2.60 -20.50 4.01
N GLU A 3 1.50 -21.23 3.82
CA GLU A 3 1.17 -22.44 4.55
C GLU A 3 1.14 -23.61 3.56
N THR A 4 2.02 -24.59 3.74
CA THR A 4 2.09 -25.75 2.84
C THR A 4 1.98 -27.04 3.63
N THR A 5 1.21 -28.00 3.13
CA THR A 5 1.10 -29.34 3.74
C THR A 5 2.01 -30.31 2.98
N ASP A 6 2.86 -31.04 3.71
CA ASP A 6 3.72 -32.05 3.11
C ASP A 6 2.98 -33.38 2.85
N VAL A 7 3.69 -34.33 2.21
CA VAL A 7 3.17 -35.67 1.90
C VAL A 7 2.84 -36.51 3.12
N ALA A 8 3.36 -36.14 4.30
CA ALA A 8 3.08 -36.77 5.58
C ALA A 8 1.93 -36.08 6.32
N THR A 9 1.18 -35.19 5.66
CA THR A 9 0.06 -34.40 6.22
C THR A 9 0.46 -33.41 7.31
N VAL A 10 1.75 -33.10 7.43
CA VAL A 10 2.24 -32.08 8.35
C VAL A 10 2.18 -30.73 7.65
N THR A 11 1.58 -29.75 8.33
CA THR A 11 1.51 -28.39 7.81
C THR A 11 2.72 -27.61 8.25
N HIS A 12 3.39 -26.95 7.31
CA HIS A 12 4.56 -26.12 7.50
C HIS A 12 4.20 -24.67 7.24
N LEU A 13 4.64 -23.81 8.15
CA LEU A 13 4.55 -22.37 8.05
C LEU A 13 5.86 -21.83 7.50
N TYR A 14 5.78 -21.18 6.34
CA TYR A 14 6.91 -20.57 5.65
C TYR A 14 6.83 -19.04 5.72
N VAL A 15 7.88 -18.40 6.22
CA VAL A 15 7.94 -16.94 6.36
C VAL A 15 9.18 -16.39 5.69
N CYS A 16 8.96 -15.50 4.72
CA CYS A 16 9.99 -14.61 4.18
C CYS A 16 9.68 -13.17 4.55
N LEU A 17 10.73 -12.42 4.87
CA LEU A 17 10.71 -10.99 5.02
C LEU A 17 11.01 -10.34 3.69
N ARG A 18 10.31 -9.26 3.39
CA ARG A 18 10.63 -8.34 2.31
C ARG A 18 10.90 -6.98 2.93
N TYR A 19 12.13 -6.50 2.86
CA TYR A 19 12.54 -5.25 3.48
C TYR A 19 13.36 -4.38 2.54
N VAL A 20 13.53 -3.12 2.92
CA VAL A 20 14.31 -2.15 2.15
C VAL A 20 15.72 -2.10 2.73
N HIS A 21 16.71 -2.44 1.92
CA HIS A 21 18.12 -2.29 2.25
C HIS A 21 18.84 -1.60 1.09
N ASN A 22 19.62 -0.55 1.37
CA ASN A 22 20.33 0.22 0.35
C ASN A 22 19.44 0.66 -0.85
N ASN A 23 18.23 1.14 -0.56
CA ASN A 23 17.21 1.55 -1.55
C ASN A 23 16.76 0.43 -2.51
N ARG A 24 16.96 -0.83 -2.15
CA ARG A 24 16.49 -2.01 -2.88
C ARG A 24 15.58 -2.84 -1.99
N LEU A 25 14.59 -3.47 -2.59
CA LEU A 25 13.81 -4.49 -1.89
C LEU A 25 14.60 -5.79 -1.91
N GLU A 26 14.78 -6.35 -0.74
CA GLU A 26 15.45 -7.64 -0.54
C GLU A 26 14.45 -8.59 0.11
N ASP A 27 14.46 -9.83 -0.39
CA ASP A 27 13.68 -10.94 0.16
C ASP A 27 14.63 -11.85 0.94
N GLU A 28 14.35 -12.05 2.22
CA GLU A 28 15.12 -12.91 3.10
C GLU A 28 14.23 -13.97 3.74
N PHE A 29 14.71 -15.20 3.74
CA PHE A 29 14.03 -16.30 4.40
C PHE A 29 14.21 -16.18 5.91
N LEU A 30 13.11 -16.13 6.66
CA LEU A 30 13.14 -16.02 8.11
C LEU A 30 13.09 -17.39 8.78
N PHE A 31 12.03 -18.18 8.50
CA PHE A 31 11.92 -19.53 9.04
C PHE A 31 10.91 -20.41 8.29
N CYS A 32 11.03 -21.71 8.52
CA CYS A 32 10.07 -22.74 8.15
C CYS A 32 9.85 -23.64 9.38
N GLU A 33 8.63 -23.63 9.94
CA GLU A 33 8.30 -24.41 11.14
C GLU A 33 6.98 -25.18 10.99
N THR A 34 6.88 -26.34 11.62
CA THR A 34 5.65 -27.15 11.63
C THR A 34 4.54 -26.54 12.48
N LEU A 35 3.29 -26.70 12.05
CA LEU A 35 2.06 -26.36 12.78
C LEU A 35 1.44 -27.65 13.34
N ASN A 36 1.43 -27.81 14.67
CA ASN A 36 1.24 -29.12 15.30
C ASN A 36 -0.22 -29.45 15.65
N THR A 37 -1.10 -28.45 15.84
CA THR A 37 -2.38 -28.69 16.53
C THR A 37 -3.59 -28.07 15.83
N LYS A 38 -3.57 -26.79 15.43
CA LYS A 38 -4.60 -26.18 14.56
C LYS A 38 -4.02 -25.00 13.79
N THR A 39 -4.28 -24.89 12.49
CA THR A 39 -3.85 -23.76 11.65
C THR A 39 -4.72 -22.53 11.96
N THR A 40 -4.69 -22.03 13.19
CA THR A 40 -5.39 -20.80 13.58
C THR A 40 -4.46 -19.61 13.40
N ALA A 41 -5.04 -18.47 13.03
CA ALA A 41 -4.31 -17.22 12.91
C ALA A 41 -3.46 -16.86 14.14
N ARG A 42 -3.92 -17.22 15.34
CA ARG A 42 -3.24 -16.93 16.61
C ARG A 42 -2.03 -17.82 16.84
N GLU A 43 -2.11 -19.11 16.50
CA GLU A 43 -0.93 -20.00 16.53
C GLU A 43 0.13 -19.53 15.53
N ILE A 44 -0.29 -19.11 14.33
CA ILE A 44 0.60 -18.55 13.31
C ILE A 44 1.24 -17.25 13.82
N LEU A 45 0.46 -16.34 14.42
CA LEU A 45 0.98 -15.10 15.02
C LEU A 45 2.02 -15.39 16.11
N ASN A 46 1.73 -16.30 17.04
CA ASN A 46 2.67 -16.62 18.12
C ASN A 46 4.01 -17.16 17.60
N LYS A 47 4.01 -17.95 16.51
CA LYS A 47 5.25 -18.41 15.87
C LYS A 47 6.04 -17.27 15.23
N VAL A 48 5.34 -16.36 14.54
CA VAL A 48 5.99 -15.18 13.96
C VAL A 48 6.52 -14.25 15.05
N ASP A 49 5.73 -13.98 16.10
CA ASP A 49 6.14 -13.17 17.26
C ASP A 49 7.40 -13.74 17.91
N LYS A 50 7.43 -15.05 18.19
CA LYS A 50 8.61 -15.72 18.77
C LYS A 50 9.82 -15.63 17.85
N SER A 51 9.64 -15.81 16.54
CA SER A 51 10.74 -15.67 15.58
C SER A 51 11.26 -14.23 15.54
N PHE A 52 10.38 -13.25 15.60
CA PHE A 52 10.75 -11.83 15.64
C PHE A 52 11.55 -11.49 16.90
N GLU A 53 11.15 -12.01 18.07
CA GLU A 53 11.93 -11.86 19.31
C GLU A 53 13.34 -12.45 19.20
N VAL A 54 13.48 -13.63 18.55
CA VAL A 54 14.79 -14.28 18.34
C VAL A 54 15.70 -13.46 17.42
N HIS A 55 15.13 -12.78 16.43
CA HIS A 55 15.88 -12.00 15.44
C HIS A 55 15.92 -10.49 15.73
N ASP A 56 15.44 -10.06 16.91
CA ASP A 56 15.32 -8.64 17.31
C ASP A 56 14.56 -7.76 16.30
N ILE A 57 13.51 -8.33 15.70
CA ILE A 57 12.67 -7.64 14.72
C ILE A 57 11.49 -6.98 15.43
N ASN A 58 11.49 -5.66 15.47
CA ASN A 58 10.36 -4.89 16.00
C ASN A 58 9.19 -4.86 15.00
N TRP A 59 8.00 -5.21 15.48
CA TRP A 59 6.75 -5.14 14.72
C TRP A 59 6.39 -3.75 14.21
N GLU A 60 6.89 -2.69 14.83
CA GLU A 60 6.69 -1.31 14.35
C GLU A 60 7.24 -1.10 12.93
N TYR A 61 8.22 -1.90 12.51
CA TYR A 61 8.79 -1.86 11.16
C TYR A 61 8.00 -2.69 10.13
N VAL A 62 7.00 -3.48 10.56
CA VAL A 62 6.18 -4.28 9.63
C VAL A 62 5.12 -3.42 8.96
N ILE A 63 5.32 -3.18 7.66
CA ILE A 63 4.41 -2.38 6.83
C ILE A 63 3.29 -3.19 6.16
N GLY A 64 3.43 -4.52 6.09
CA GLY A 64 2.43 -5.37 5.43
C GLY A 64 2.75 -6.86 5.46
N VAL A 65 1.73 -7.67 5.13
CA VAL A 65 1.82 -9.13 5.04
C VAL A 65 1.10 -9.59 3.78
N CYS A 66 1.75 -10.48 3.04
CA CYS A 66 1.16 -11.22 1.92
C CYS A 66 0.96 -12.68 2.31
N THR A 67 -0.23 -13.23 2.04
CA THR A 67 -0.63 -14.60 2.35
C THR A 67 -1.43 -15.16 1.17
N ASP A 68 -1.36 -16.48 0.96
CA ASP A 68 -1.94 -17.25 -0.14
C ASP A 68 -3.48 -17.25 -0.21
N GLY A 69 -4.14 -16.99 0.91
CA GLY A 69 -5.59 -16.86 0.94
C GLY A 69 -6.33 -17.89 1.78
N ALA A 70 -5.64 -18.72 2.55
CA ALA A 70 -6.30 -19.67 3.42
C ALA A 70 -7.23 -18.98 4.45
N PRO A 71 -8.35 -19.60 4.89
CA PRO A 71 -9.30 -19.00 5.83
C PRO A 71 -8.66 -18.48 7.13
N ALA A 72 -7.65 -19.18 7.65
CA ALA A 72 -6.84 -18.78 8.79
C ALA A 72 -6.03 -17.50 8.55
N MET A 73 -5.72 -17.20 7.29
CA MET A 73 -4.92 -16.06 6.88
C MET A 73 -5.80 -14.85 6.50
N LEU A 74 -6.96 -15.09 5.86
CA LEU A 74 -7.85 -14.05 5.33
C LEU A 74 -9.01 -13.63 6.22
N GLY A 75 -9.27 -14.32 7.34
CA GLY A 75 -10.40 -14.05 8.22
C GLY A 75 -10.57 -12.54 8.53
N CYS A 76 -11.75 -11.99 8.22
CA CYS A 76 -12.01 -10.55 8.35
C CYS A 76 -11.98 -10.03 9.80
N CYS A 77 -12.25 -10.90 10.77
CA CYS A 77 -12.24 -10.56 12.20
C CYS A 77 -11.12 -11.25 12.98
N SER A 78 -10.57 -12.35 12.47
CA SER A 78 -9.65 -13.22 13.22
C SER A 78 -8.53 -13.82 12.38
N GLY A 79 -8.38 -13.43 11.11
CA GLY A 79 -7.31 -13.92 10.24
C GLY A 79 -5.94 -13.33 10.58
N PHE A 80 -4.86 -14.03 10.24
CA PHE A 80 -3.49 -13.59 10.54
C PHE A 80 -3.20 -12.17 10.02
N GLN A 81 -3.60 -11.86 8.78
CA GLN A 81 -3.43 -10.51 8.25
C GLN A 81 -4.18 -9.44 9.05
N THR A 82 -5.32 -9.79 9.66
CA THR A 82 -6.10 -8.86 10.50
C THR A 82 -5.34 -8.58 11.79
N LEU A 83 -4.76 -9.61 12.41
CA LEU A 83 -3.93 -9.47 13.60
C LEU A 83 -2.65 -8.65 13.35
N VAL A 84 -2.00 -8.80 12.18
CA VAL A 84 -0.84 -7.97 11.84
C VAL A 84 -1.24 -6.54 11.48
N LYS A 85 -2.41 -6.32 10.85
CA LYS A 85 -2.94 -4.98 10.59
C LYS A 85 -3.36 -4.25 11.87
N GLU A 86 -3.68 -4.98 12.95
CA GLU A 86 -3.84 -4.41 14.30
C GLU A 86 -2.53 -3.84 14.88
N LYS A 87 -1.43 -3.82 14.12
CA LYS A 87 -0.20 -3.08 14.44
C LYS A 87 0.00 -1.80 13.62
N SER A 88 -0.88 -1.47 12.65
CA SER A 88 -0.84 -0.20 11.89
C SER A 88 -1.83 0.84 12.44
N PRO A 89 -1.42 2.06 12.83
CA PRO A 89 -2.30 3.03 13.47
C PRO A 89 -3.59 3.35 12.69
N ALA A 90 -3.49 3.54 11.37
CA ALA A 90 -4.64 3.80 10.51
C ALA A 90 -5.59 2.60 10.40
N ALA A 91 -5.04 1.38 10.32
CA ALA A 91 -5.86 0.18 10.24
C ALA A 91 -6.52 -0.16 11.59
N ILE A 92 -5.80 0.04 12.71
CA ILE A 92 -6.35 -0.10 14.05
C ILE A 92 -7.50 0.88 14.28
N ALA A 93 -7.33 2.15 13.89
CA ALA A 93 -8.38 3.16 14.00
C ALA A 93 -9.63 2.78 13.18
N VAL A 94 -9.44 2.39 11.92
CA VAL A 94 -10.56 1.94 11.06
C VAL A 94 -11.24 0.71 11.64
N ASN A 95 -10.49 -0.29 12.09
CA ASN A 95 -11.06 -1.50 12.69
C ASN A 95 -11.83 -1.16 13.97
N PHE A 96 -11.23 -0.40 14.88
CA PHE A 96 -11.88 0.02 16.14
C PHE A 96 -13.23 0.72 15.90
N ILE A 97 -13.30 1.58 14.88
CA ILE A 97 -14.53 2.28 14.51
C ILE A 97 -15.52 1.34 13.80
N LYS A 98 -15.04 0.51 12.88
CA LYS A 98 -15.91 -0.24 11.94
C LYS A 98 -16.35 -1.63 12.39
N THR A 99 -15.63 -2.29 13.28
CA THR A 99 -16.00 -3.64 13.76
C THR A 99 -17.07 -3.59 14.85
N ASN A 100 -17.12 -2.49 15.62
CA ASN A 100 -18.15 -2.27 16.63
C ASN A 100 -19.32 -1.46 16.04
N ALA A 101 -20.54 -2.02 16.11
CA ALA A 101 -21.74 -1.41 15.56
C ALA A 101 -22.10 -0.06 16.21
N LEU A 102 -21.87 0.08 17.53
CA LEU A 102 -22.07 1.33 18.24
C LEU A 102 -21.04 2.37 17.79
N ASN A 103 -19.75 2.02 17.76
CA ASN A 103 -18.70 2.94 17.31
C ASN A 103 -18.94 3.42 15.88
N SER A 104 -19.36 2.52 14.99
CA SER A 104 -19.70 2.85 13.60
C SER A 104 -20.85 3.86 13.51
N ARG A 105 -21.87 3.71 14.38
CA ARG A 105 -23.00 4.64 14.44
C ARG A 105 -22.58 6.00 14.99
N LEU A 106 -21.91 6.01 16.14
CA LEU A 106 -21.43 7.24 16.79
C LEU A 106 -20.49 8.04 15.87
N PHE A 107 -19.56 7.35 15.19
CA PHE A 107 -18.67 7.98 14.23
C PHE A 107 -19.43 8.54 13.01
N ALA A 108 -20.46 7.86 12.54
CA ALA A 108 -21.29 8.36 11.45
C ALA A 108 -22.11 9.59 11.86
N GLU A 109 -22.57 9.65 13.12
CA GLU A 109 -23.21 10.83 13.71
C GLU A 109 -22.22 12.01 13.73
N LEU A 110 -21.02 11.79 14.26
CA LEU A 110 -19.95 12.80 14.29
C LEU A 110 -19.63 13.35 12.90
N CYS A 111 -19.53 12.48 11.89
CA CYS A 111 -19.28 12.90 10.50
C CYS A 111 -20.46 13.67 9.88
N LYS A 112 -21.69 13.47 10.37
CA LYS A 112 -22.85 14.25 9.93
C LYS A 112 -22.85 15.63 10.56
N GLU A 113 -22.56 15.72 11.86
CA GLU A 113 -22.47 16.98 12.60
C GLU A 113 -21.37 17.89 12.06
N SER A 114 -20.20 17.33 11.74
CA SER A 114 -19.08 18.06 11.15
C SER A 114 -19.20 18.33 9.63
N ASP A 115 -20.35 18.03 9.04
CA ASP A 115 -20.63 18.12 7.59
C ASP A 115 -19.55 17.52 6.66
N CYS A 116 -18.96 16.38 7.05
CA CYS A 116 -17.90 15.75 6.27
C CYS A 116 -18.42 15.18 4.94
N GLU A 117 -17.60 15.18 3.88
CA GLU A 117 -17.90 14.53 2.58
C GLU A 117 -18.27 13.04 2.77
N PHE A 118 -17.57 12.35 3.66
CA PHE A 118 -17.80 10.94 3.96
C PHE A 118 -18.44 10.77 5.33
N LYS A 119 -19.60 10.09 5.37
CA LYS A 119 -20.30 9.79 6.64
C LYS A 119 -19.87 8.47 7.27
N THR A 120 -19.00 7.69 6.62
CA THR A 120 -18.51 6.41 7.18
C THR A 120 -17.16 6.00 6.60
N LEU A 121 -16.35 5.35 7.43
CA LEU A 121 -15.13 4.67 6.99
C LEU A 121 -15.47 3.36 6.26
N LEU A 122 -14.57 2.94 5.38
CA LEU A 122 -14.65 1.64 4.71
C LEU A 122 -13.85 0.64 5.51
N LEU A 123 -14.50 -0.43 5.95
CA LEU A 123 -13.80 -1.57 6.53
C LEU A 123 -12.89 -2.16 5.45
N HIS A 124 -11.66 -2.46 5.82
CA HIS A 124 -10.68 -3.04 4.90
C HIS A 124 -11.14 -4.46 4.53
N SER A 125 -11.76 -4.64 3.36
CA SER A 125 -12.01 -5.99 2.84
C SER A 125 -10.89 -6.39 1.89
N GLN A 126 -10.39 -7.61 2.07
CA GLN A 126 -9.12 -8.08 1.53
C GLN A 126 -9.12 -8.32 0.02
N VAL A 127 -10.22 -8.07 -0.69
CA VAL A 127 -10.44 -8.62 -2.03
C VAL A 127 -9.98 -7.69 -3.15
N ARG A 128 -9.76 -6.39 -2.91
CA ARG A 128 -9.37 -5.45 -3.99
C ARG A 128 -8.49 -4.33 -3.47
N TRP A 129 -7.28 -4.18 -3.99
CA TRP A 129 -6.38 -3.08 -3.64
C TRP A 129 -7.01 -1.68 -3.94
N LEU A 130 -7.94 -1.62 -4.88
CA LEU A 130 -8.80 -0.45 -5.14
C LEU A 130 -9.58 0.00 -3.89
N LEU A 131 -10.00 -0.94 -3.03
CA LEU A 131 -10.65 -0.63 -1.74
C LEU A 131 -9.64 -0.10 -0.73
N ARG A 132 -8.40 -0.62 -0.72
CA ARG A 132 -7.33 -0.12 0.17
C ARG A 132 -7.07 1.37 -0.05
N ARG A 133 -6.99 1.82 -1.31
CA ARG A 133 -6.88 3.26 -1.63
C ARG A 133 -8.09 4.05 -1.12
N LYS A 134 -9.31 3.57 -1.40
CA LYS A 134 -10.54 4.27 -0.96
C LYS A 134 -10.57 4.41 0.56
N THR A 135 -10.12 3.39 1.29
CA THR A 135 -9.94 3.45 2.74
C THR A 135 -8.91 4.50 3.13
N ILE A 136 -7.68 4.47 2.60
CA ILE A 136 -6.62 5.45 2.91
C ILE A 136 -7.10 6.90 2.62
N LYS A 137 -7.73 7.14 1.47
CA LYS A 137 -8.29 8.46 1.13
C LYS A 137 -9.33 8.92 2.17
N ARG A 138 -10.24 8.04 2.60
CA ARG A 138 -11.23 8.38 3.64
C ARG A 138 -10.60 8.59 5.00
N VAL A 139 -9.60 7.79 5.38
CA VAL A 139 -8.85 7.99 6.62
C VAL A 139 -8.17 9.35 6.62
N PHE A 140 -7.58 9.75 5.49
CA PHE A 140 -6.95 11.08 5.36
C PHE A 140 -7.96 12.22 5.48
N LEU A 141 -9.08 12.13 4.76
CA LEU A 141 -10.10 13.19 4.75
C LEU A 141 -10.84 13.29 6.09
N LEU A 142 -11.05 12.17 6.78
CA LEU A 142 -11.71 12.11 8.09
C LEU A 142 -10.72 12.13 9.26
N ARG A 143 -9.46 12.53 9.05
CA ARG A 143 -8.40 12.42 10.06
C ARG A 143 -8.71 13.21 11.33
N LYS A 144 -9.38 14.35 11.21
CA LYS A 144 -9.75 15.21 12.36
C LYS A 144 -10.85 14.55 13.18
N GLU A 145 -11.84 13.99 12.52
CA GLU A 145 -12.96 13.27 13.13
C GLU A 145 -12.47 11.97 13.77
N ILE A 146 -11.55 11.25 13.12
CA ILE A 146 -10.89 10.08 13.69
C ILE A 146 -10.09 10.47 14.93
N HIS A 147 -9.30 11.54 14.85
CA HIS A 147 -8.53 12.05 15.99
C HIS A 147 -9.45 12.36 17.19
N ASN A 148 -10.54 13.09 16.97
CA ASN A 148 -11.51 13.44 18.01
C ASN A 148 -12.20 12.19 18.58
N PHE A 149 -12.61 11.26 17.72
CA PHE A 149 -13.30 10.04 18.13
C PHE A 149 -12.43 9.11 18.99
N LEU A 150 -11.10 9.15 18.81
CA LEU A 150 -10.17 8.29 19.52
C LEU A 150 -9.70 8.86 20.87
N GLN A 151 -10.02 10.12 21.19
CA GLN A 151 -9.51 10.84 22.36
C GLN A 151 -9.66 10.05 23.66
N ASP A 152 -10.85 9.55 23.95
CA ASP A 152 -11.12 8.82 25.20
C ASP A 152 -10.92 7.31 25.09
N ALA A 153 -10.96 6.77 23.87
CA ALA A 153 -11.01 5.32 23.65
C ALA A 153 -9.65 4.68 23.36
N LYS A 154 -8.74 5.42 22.72
CA LYS A 154 -7.43 4.93 22.24
C LYS A 154 -6.40 6.08 22.25
N PRO A 155 -5.84 6.45 23.42
CA PRO A 155 -4.93 7.60 23.54
C PRO A 155 -3.69 7.48 22.65
N ASP A 156 -3.11 6.28 22.49
CA ASP A 156 -1.94 6.06 21.64
C ASP A 156 -2.21 6.34 20.15
N LEU A 157 -3.44 6.06 19.68
CA LEU A 157 -3.83 6.37 18.31
C LEU A 157 -4.21 7.84 18.17
N HIS A 158 -4.87 8.40 19.19
CA HIS A 158 -5.20 9.82 19.22
C HIS A 158 -3.95 10.69 19.03
N THR A 159 -2.87 10.41 19.79
CA THR A 159 -1.58 11.10 19.64
C THR A 159 -0.98 10.90 18.24
N LYS A 160 -1.10 9.71 17.67
CA LYS A 160 -0.59 9.44 16.31
C LYS A 160 -1.35 10.19 15.22
N PHE A 161 -2.65 10.43 15.37
CA PHE A 161 -3.41 11.25 14.43
C PHE A 161 -3.20 12.77 14.64
N SER A 162 -2.61 13.18 15.77
CA SER A 162 -2.09 14.55 15.98
C SER A 162 -0.75 14.81 15.29
N ASP A 163 0.01 13.75 15.02
CA ASP A 163 1.35 13.82 14.43
C ASP A 163 1.27 14.37 12.99
N VAL A 164 1.91 15.52 12.80
CA VAL A 164 1.99 16.21 11.51
C VAL A 164 2.72 15.36 10.47
N HIS A 165 3.79 14.66 10.89
CA HIS A 165 4.55 13.79 9.98
C HIS A 165 3.69 12.62 9.50
N PHE A 166 2.91 12.03 10.38
CA PHE A 166 1.95 10.98 10.02
C PHE A 166 0.91 11.48 9.02
N SER A 167 0.37 12.69 9.23
CA SER A 167 -0.59 13.31 8.32
C SER A 167 0.01 13.62 6.94
N ILE A 168 1.26 14.11 6.90
CA ILE A 168 2.01 14.34 5.65
C ILE A 168 2.21 13.02 4.90
N CYS A 169 2.68 11.97 5.57
CA CYS A 169 2.86 10.64 4.98
C CYS A 169 1.53 10.08 4.44
N LEU A 170 0.42 10.27 5.16
CA LEU A 170 -0.89 9.83 4.72
C LEU A 170 -1.37 10.60 3.48
N ALA A 171 -1.16 11.92 3.43
CA ALA A 171 -1.47 12.76 2.27
C ALA A 171 -0.66 12.34 1.04
N PHE A 172 0.62 12.04 1.23
CA PHE A 172 1.52 11.54 0.20
C PHE A 172 1.08 10.19 -0.37
N LEU A 173 0.69 9.24 0.49
CA LEU A 173 0.16 7.95 0.05
C LEU A 173 -1.10 8.14 -0.81
N VAL A 174 -2.03 9.02 -0.39
CA VAL A 174 -3.22 9.34 -1.19
C VAL A 174 -2.82 9.92 -2.56
N ALA A 175 -1.82 10.81 -2.59
CA ALA A 175 -1.34 11.41 -3.83
C ALA A 175 -0.67 10.40 -4.78
N ILE A 176 0.12 9.45 -4.26
CA ILE A 176 0.78 8.41 -5.09
C ILE A 176 -0.21 7.38 -5.61
N PHE A 177 -1.17 6.94 -4.81
CA PHE A 177 -2.09 5.90 -5.27
C PHE A 177 -3.09 6.38 -6.31
N GLU A 178 -3.30 7.69 -6.47
CA GLU A 178 -4.22 8.23 -7.47
C GLU A 178 -3.81 7.88 -8.92
N PRO A 179 -2.59 8.21 -9.42
CA PRO A 179 -2.17 7.81 -10.76
C PRO A 179 -2.09 6.29 -10.96
N VAL A 180 -1.66 5.54 -9.94
CA VAL A 180 -1.60 4.07 -10.00
C VAL A 180 -2.99 3.50 -10.22
N ASN A 181 -3.99 4.04 -9.53
CA ASN A 181 -5.38 3.66 -9.69
C ASN A 181 -5.92 4.02 -11.08
N ILE A 182 -5.60 5.20 -11.60
CA ILE A 182 -6.01 5.62 -12.96
C ILE A 182 -5.46 4.63 -13.99
N VAL A 183 -4.18 4.28 -13.88
CA VAL A 183 -3.55 3.30 -14.78
C VAL A 183 -4.23 1.94 -14.65
N ASN A 184 -4.41 1.43 -13.44
CA ASN A 184 -5.06 0.14 -13.25
C ASN A 184 -6.51 0.08 -13.75
N LEU A 185 -7.33 1.09 -13.45
CA LEU A 185 -8.70 1.14 -13.96
C LEU A 185 -8.72 1.25 -15.48
N SER A 186 -7.73 1.93 -16.08
CA SER A 186 -7.58 1.92 -17.52
C SER A 186 -7.30 0.50 -18.00
N LEU A 187 -6.33 -0.21 -17.43
CA LEU A 187 -5.91 -1.59 -17.76
C LEU A 187 -7.03 -2.64 -17.66
N GLN A 188 -8.09 -2.37 -16.89
CA GLN A 188 -9.24 -3.27 -16.70
C GLN A 188 -10.36 -3.10 -17.75
N ARG A 189 -10.21 -2.18 -18.72
CA ARG A 189 -11.21 -1.95 -19.77
C ARG A 189 -11.17 -3.06 -20.82
N LYS A 190 -12.33 -3.37 -21.40
CA LYS A 190 -12.50 -4.48 -22.36
C LYS A 190 -11.73 -4.31 -23.68
N ASP A 191 -11.44 -3.07 -24.08
CA ASP A 191 -10.82 -2.75 -25.37
C ASP A 191 -9.33 -2.38 -25.29
N ILE A 192 -8.63 -2.91 -24.27
CA ILE A 192 -7.20 -2.62 -24.12
C ILE A 192 -6.34 -3.54 -24.98
N THR A 193 -5.52 -2.90 -25.78
CA THR A 193 -4.48 -3.57 -26.56
C THR A 193 -3.20 -3.62 -25.74
N MET A 194 -2.33 -4.55 -26.09
CA MET A 194 -0.99 -4.63 -25.52
C MET A 194 -0.20 -3.30 -25.69
N LEU A 195 -0.40 -2.60 -26.81
CA LEU A 195 0.17 -1.27 -27.06
C LEU A 195 -0.30 -0.25 -26.02
N HIS A 196 -1.62 -0.16 -25.78
CA HIS A 196 -2.19 0.73 -24.78
C HIS A 196 -1.70 0.40 -23.37
N SER A 197 -1.57 -0.88 -23.03
CA SER A 197 -1.03 -1.30 -21.74
C SER A 197 0.41 -0.84 -21.55
N HIS A 198 1.26 -1.04 -22.56
CA HIS A 198 2.66 -0.60 -22.54
C HIS A 198 2.79 0.91 -22.39
N GLU A 199 2.03 1.68 -23.18
CA GLU A 199 2.04 3.16 -23.10
C GLU A 199 1.63 3.66 -21.71
N LYS A 200 0.60 3.04 -21.10
CA LYS A 200 0.13 3.42 -19.75
C LYS A 200 1.16 3.11 -18.67
N GLN A 201 1.81 1.95 -18.75
CA GLN A 201 2.87 1.56 -17.81
C GLN A 201 4.11 2.44 -17.97
N THR A 202 4.53 2.71 -19.21
CA THR A 202 5.65 3.61 -19.53
C THR A 202 5.38 5.03 -19.04
N ALA A 203 4.19 5.56 -19.28
CA ALA A 203 3.80 6.87 -18.78
C ALA A 203 3.79 6.95 -17.25
N LEU A 204 3.38 5.88 -16.56
CA LEU A 204 3.47 5.81 -15.10
C LEU A 204 4.92 5.85 -14.61
N LYS A 205 5.81 5.09 -15.25
CA LYS A 205 7.25 5.06 -14.92
C LYS A 205 7.89 6.45 -15.08
N ILE A 206 7.73 7.07 -16.24
CA ILE A 206 8.24 8.43 -16.51
C ILE A 206 7.68 9.43 -15.49
N LYS A 207 6.40 9.28 -15.13
CA LYS A 207 5.76 10.14 -14.13
C LYS A 207 6.38 9.97 -12.74
N LEU A 208 6.69 8.73 -12.32
CA LEU A 208 7.35 8.47 -11.04
C LEU A 208 8.77 9.05 -11.01
N GLU A 209 9.53 8.91 -12.10
CA GLU A 209 10.87 9.51 -12.23
C GLU A 209 10.81 11.04 -12.12
N LEU A 210 9.88 11.69 -12.84
CA LEU A 210 9.65 13.13 -12.75
C LEU A 210 9.28 13.56 -11.33
N TRP A 211 8.44 12.77 -10.66
CA TRP A 211 7.98 13.02 -9.30
C TRP A 211 9.11 12.93 -8.29
N HIS A 212 9.98 11.92 -8.43
CA HIS A 212 11.21 11.82 -7.65
C HIS A 212 12.08 13.08 -7.82
N SER A 213 12.36 13.51 -9.06
CA SER A 213 13.16 14.72 -9.31
C SER A 213 12.54 16.01 -8.77
N LYS A 214 11.21 16.05 -8.59
CA LYS A 214 10.53 17.19 -7.97
C LYS A 214 10.66 17.19 -6.45
N LEU A 215 10.69 16.01 -5.82
CA LEU A 215 10.96 15.90 -4.38
C LEU A 215 12.36 16.43 -4.03
N ASP A 216 13.36 16.25 -4.90
CA ASP A 216 14.71 16.83 -4.70
C ASP A 216 14.69 18.36 -4.56
N ARG A 217 13.68 19.02 -5.13
CA ARG A 217 13.49 20.48 -5.06
C ARG A 217 12.41 20.89 -4.05
N LYS A 218 11.94 19.96 -3.21
CA LYS A 218 10.77 20.11 -2.34
C LYS A 218 9.54 20.66 -3.06
N ASN A 219 9.36 20.29 -4.32
CA ASN A 219 8.23 20.73 -5.14
C ASN A 219 7.10 19.69 -5.08
N PHE A 220 6.07 20.01 -4.31
CA PHE A 220 4.93 19.10 -4.10
C PHE A 220 3.80 19.28 -5.11
N ALA A 221 3.89 20.20 -6.08
CA ALA A 221 2.80 20.51 -7.00
C ALA A 221 2.31 19.31 -7.83
N SER A 222 3.19 18.32 -8.06
CA SER A 222 2.83 17.05 -8.70
C SER A 222 1.90 16.16 -7.86
N TYR A 223 1.93 16.34 -6.54
CA TYR A 223 1.22 15.55 -5.53
C TYR A 223 0.02 16.34 -5.01
N SER A 224 -0.99 16.56 -5.86
CA SER A 224 -2.16 17.42 -5.59
C SER A 224 -2.66 17.43 -4.13
N GLN A 225 -3.01 16.26 -3.58
CA GLN A 225 -3.56 16.16 -2.22
C GLN A 225 -2.55 16.56 -1.13
N LEU A 226 -1.27 16.21 -1.32
CA LEU A 226 -0.18 16.58 -0.42
C LEU A 226 0.10 18.09 -0.51
N ASN A 227 0.14 18.64 -1.72
CA ASN A 227 0.37 20.07 -1.94
C ASN A 227 -0.72 20.92 -1.29
N ILE A 228 -1.98 20.57 -1.53
CA ILE A 228 -3.13 21.25 -0.91
C ILE A 228 -3.01 21.19 0.61
N PHE A 229 -2.69 20.01 1.17
CA PHE A 229 -2.56 19.86 2.61
C PHE A 229 -1.42 20.70 3.20
N ILE A 230 -0.27 20.74 2.53
CA ILE A 230 0.88 21.56 2.95
C ILE A 230 0.51 23.05 2.90
N ASP A 231 -0.08 23.51 1.80
CA ASP A 231 -0.43 24.92 1.59
C ASP A 231 -1.51 25.38 2.57
N GLU A 232 -2.59 24.61 2.76
CA GLU A 232 -3.70 24.95 3.66
C GLU A 232 -3.28 25.01 5.14
N ASN A 233 -2.22 24.30 5.52
CA ASN A 233 -1.76 24.21 6.90
C ASN A 233 -0.40 24.90 7.10
N GLU A 234 0.10 25.62 6.08
CA GLU A 234 1.39 26.35 6.07
C GLU A 234 2.57 25.50 6.59
N LEU A 235 2.60 24.22 6.20
CA LEU A 235 3.55 23.26 6.76
C LEU A 235 4.92 23.32 6.06
N GLN A 236 5.98 23.12 6.84
CA GLN A 236 7.31 22.83 6.32
C GLN A 236 7.54 21.31 6.38
N VAL A 237 8.03 20.74 5.28
CA VAL A 237 8.33 19.31 5.21
C VAL A 237 9.81 19.09 5.48
N ASP A 238 10.08 18.33 6.54
CA ASP A 238 11.44 17.98 6.98
C ASP A 238 12.17 17.14 5.92
N ASP A 239 13.50 17.30 5.86
CA ASP A 239 14.33 16.59 4.89
C ASP A 239 14.24 15.06 5.05
N ASN A 240 14.10 14.57 6.28
CA ASN A 240 13.93 13.15 6.57
C ASN A 240 12.66 12.58 5.92
N ILE A 241 11.58 13.36 5.89
CA ILE A 241 10.31 12.94 5.31
C ILE A 241 10.41 12.99 3.78
N VAL A 242 11.05 14.02 3.23
CA VAL A 242 11.30 14.11 1.79
C VAL A 242 12.15 12.93 1.32
N GLU A 243 13.18 12.57 2.07
CA GLU A 243 14.03 11.42 1.75
C GLU A 243 13.24 10.10 1.84
N PHE A 244 12.39 9.93 2.86
CA PHE A 244 11.47 8.80 2.94
C PHE A 244 10.54 8.72 1.71
N MET A 245 9.95 9.84 1.29
CA MET A 245 9.11 9.90 0.09
C MET A 245 9.88 9.52 -1.18
N LYS A 246 11.13 9.99 -1.30
CA LYS A 246 12.01 9.66 -2.44
C LYS A 246 12.33 8.18 -2.49
N GLN A 247 12.75 7.61 -1.36
CA GLN A 247 13.00 6.17 -1.24
C GLN A 247 11.77 5.38 -1.66
N TYR A 248 10.59 5.75 -1.16
CA TYR A 248 9.33 5.11 -1.54
C TYR A 248 9.06 5.16 -3.05
N VAL A 249 9.22 6.32 -3.68
CA VAL A 249 9.02 6.48 -5.14
C VAL A 249 10.03 5.65 -5.92
N SER A 250 11.30 5.65 -5.51
CA SER A 250 12.38 4.89 -6.15
C SER A 250 12.11 3.39 -6.10
N ILE A 251 11.78 2.88 -4.92
CA ILE A 251 11.45 1.47 -4.70
C ILE A 251 10.22 1.08 -5.53
N PHE A 252 9.17 1.91 -5.49
CA PHE A 252 7.95 1.65 -6.25
C PHE A 252 8.20 1.63 -7.76
N GLY A 253 9.01 2.54 -8.28
CA GLY A 253 9.43 2.54 -9.69
C GLY A 253 10.31 1.33 -10.06
N GLY A 254 11.18 0.91 -9.14
CA GLY A 254 11.99 -0.31 -9.26
C GLY A 254 11.13 -1.56 -9.39
N GLU A 255 10.13 -1.72 -8.51
CA GLU A 255 9.19 -2.86 -8.55
C GLU A 255 8.40 -2.91 -9.86
N ILE A 256 7.91 -1.76 -10.34
CA ILE A 256 7.24 -1.71 -11.65
C ILE A 256 8.19 -2.19 -12.75
N SER A 257 9.45 -1.80 -12.72
CA SER A 257 10.42 -2.24 -13.73
C SER A 257 10.76 -3.73 -13.61
N PHE A 258 10.78 -4.27 -12.39
CA PHE A 258 11.04 -5.69 -12.13
C PHE A 258 9.88 -6.59 -12.60
N TYR A 259 8.63 -6.23 -12.29
CA TYR A 259 7.46 -7.01 -12.68
C TYR A 259 7.07 -6.84 -14.16
N PHE A 260 7.51 -5.77 -14.81
CA PHE A 260 7.23 -5.50 -16.23
C PHE A 260 8.55 -5.28 -17.02
N PRO A 261 9.40 -6.30 -17.16
CA PRO A 261 10.71 -6.18 -17.81
C PRO A 261 10.60 -5.87 -19.31
N ASP A 262 9.53 -6.35 -19.95
CA ASP A 262 9.26 -6.21 -21.39
C ASP A 262 9.02 -4.75 -21.83
N LEU A 263 8.93 -3.80 -20.89
CA LEU A 263 8.81 -2.36 -21.21
C LEU A 263 9.97 -1.86 -22.09
N HIS A 264 11.16 -2.45 -21.98
CA HIS A 264 12.35 -2.04 -22.71
C HIS A 264 12.42 -2.56 -24.16
N ASP A 265 11.93 -3.78 -24.41
CA ASP A 265 12.04 -4.41 -25.73
C ASP A 265 10.79 -4.27 -26.60
N PHE A 266 9.68 -3.79 -26.03
CA PHE A 266 8.40 -3.67 -26.73
C PHE A 266 8.44 -2.78 -28.00
N ASP A 267 9.28 -1.75 -27.99
CA ASP A 267 9.49 -0.86 -29.15
C ASP A 267 10.09 -1.60 -30.36
N LYS A 268 10.86 -2.67 -30.12
CA LYS A 268 11.42 -3.53 -31.17
C LYS A 268 10.33 -4.32 -31.88
N TYR A 269 9.31 -4.77 -31.14
CA TYR A 269 8.20 -5.57 -31.67
C TYR A 269 7.12 -4.73 -32.34
N CYS A 270 6.94 -3.47 -31.90
CA CYS A 270 5.85 -2.61 -32.36
C CYS A 270 6.25 -1.51 -33.36
N ARG A 271 7.55 -1.43 -33.72
CA ARG A 271 8.07 -0.47 -34.71
C ARG A 271 7.31 -0.53 -36.04
N PHE A 272 6.93 -1.72 -36.50
CA PHE A 272 6.17 -1.92 -37.73
C PHE A 272 4.75 -1.31 -37.65
N ASN A 273 4.09 -1.39 -36.49
CA ASN A 273 2.73 -0.85 -36.29
C ASN A 273 2.71 0.66 -36.06
N ARG A 274 3.75 1.23 -35.41
CA ARG A 274 3.82 2.69 -35.16
C ARG A 274 4.41 3.46 -36.35
N PHE A 275 5.27 2.82 -37.14
CA PHE A 275 5.95 3.44 -38.29
C PHE A 275 5.89 2.55 -39.54
N PRO A 276 4.69 2.25 -40.06
CA PRO A 276 4.53 1.32 -41.19
C PRO A 276 5.30 1.76 -42.44
N PHE A 277 5.55 3.06 -42.60
CA PHE A 277 6.21 3.62 -43.79
C PHE A 277 7.73 3.83 -43.65
N VAL A 278 8.31 3.67 -42.45
CA VAL A 278 9.76 3.86 -42.24
C VAL A 278 10.57 2.67 -42.76
N LEU A 279 9.95 1.48 -42.88
CA LEU A 279 10.59 0.29 -43.43
C LEU A 279 10.48 0.18 -44.97
N CYS A 280 9.67 1.02 -45.62
CA CYS A 280 9.55 1.07 -47.08
C CYS A 280 10.70 1.82 -47.78
N GLN A 281 11.69 2.34 -47.05
CA GLN A 281 12.87 3.00 -47.62
C GLN A 281 14.12 2.10 -47.71
N LEU A 282 14.00 0.80 -47.40
CA LEU A 282 15.08 -0.15 -47.67
C LEU A 282 15.11 -0.44 -49.19
N PRO A 283 16.26 -0.35 -49.88
CA PRO A 283 16.34 -0.67 -51.29
C PRO A 283 15.92 -2.13 -51.49
N ALA A 284 15.01 -2.36 -52.44
CA ALA A 284 14.77 -3.70 -52.95
C ALA A 284 16.07 -4.20 -53.59
N TYR A 285 16.65 -5.26 -53.02
CA TYR A 285 17.72 -6.03 -53.66
C TYR A 285 17.14 -6.98 -54.70
#